data_AF-A0A4R5W2W4-F1
#
_entry.id   AF-A0A4R5W2W4-F1
#
_cell.length_a   1.000
_cell.length_b   1.000
_cell.length_c   1.000
_cell.angle_alpha   90.00
_cell.angle_beta   90.00
_cell.angle_gamma   90.00
#
_symmetry.space_group_name_H-M   'P 1'
#
loop_
_entity.id
_entity.type
_entity.pdbx_description
1 polymer ?
#
loop_
_entity_poly.entity_id
_entity_poly.type
_entity_poly.pdbx_seq_one_letter_code
_entity_poly.pdbx_strand_id
1 'polypeptide(L)'
;MSSKSRPTARNATAKGVPFSKNPVLALKLSAWRSRLVMFGLFIGFIALVSRAFWLQAMSTDFLQKQGESRYARTIELPATRGKITDRNGVVLASSVPVKAIWAIPEDVLAEPKEKIAQLAALLEMSDADLRKKLDSDRQFVYLKRQVEQTTADKIVALGINGIETRKEYKRFYPEGEAMAHVVGFTNVEDAGQEGMELAEQASLAGKLGSRRVIKDRLGRIVEDLRAVNEPHDGKELVLSIDSKIQYLAYAQLKETIEKFHAKAGGVVVVDVQTGEILALANLPSYNPNQRADLTGAQLRNRIMTDAYEPGSVMKPFTISLALETNRVKPETVFQTAGKMKIGTQSIGDAHESAALTVSQIIEKSSNIGTAKIALQMPAQEMWELFTKVGFGQAPKFDFPGAATGRLKNYKTWRPIEQATMSYGHGLSASTIQLAHAYTIFARDGELIPLTFKKTTQSPVPERIFSVKTALEMRAMLETVTGPEGSAIRARVPGYRVAGKTGTAYKVERGQYVRKYIASFCGFAPVSNPRIIVAVMIDEPDPSGPHFGGSVAAPLFSTITANALRTLNVAPDTTVTSVLPDNGLGDIM
;
A
#
# COMPACT_ATOMS: atom_id res chain seq x y z
N MET A 1 61.72 49.55 70.40
CA MET A 1 61.57 48.17 70.95
C MET A 1 61.59 47.21 69.75
N SER A 2 62.41 46.17 69.56
CA SER A 2 63.52 45.50 70.25
C SER A 2 64.18 44.65 69.13
N SER A 3 65.43 44.87 68.71
CA SER A 3 66.68 44.27 69.20
C SER A 3 66.84 42.74 69.03
N LYS A 4 67.92 42.36 68.31
CA LYS A 4 68.78 41.13 68.29
C LYS A 4 68.88 40.53 66.88
N SER A 5 70.00 40.47 66.12
CA SER A 5 71.46 40.29 66.31
C SER A 5 71.96 38.82 66.26
N ARG A 6 72.66 38.48 65.14
CA ARG A 6 73.77 37.50 64.93
C ARG A 6 73.46 35.97 65.02
N PRO A 7 74.31 35.06 64.46
CA PRO A 7 75.73 35.23 64.10
C PRO A 7 76.22 34.66 62.73
N THR A 8 77.50 34.95 62.51
CA THR A 8 78.48 34.54 61.49
C THR A 8 78.68 33.03 61.28
N ALA A 9 79.05 32.62 60.05
CA ALA A 9 80.05 31.57 59.82
C ALA A 9 80.73 31.72 58.44
N ARG A 10 82.06 31.69 58.46
CA ARG A 10 82.99 31.62 57.32
C ARG A 10 82.85 30.25 56.64
N ASN A 11 83.13 30.15 55.33
CA ASN A 11 83.98 29.06 54.82
C ASN A 11 84.59 29.33 53.43
N ALA A 12 85.92 29.27 53.43
CA ALA A 12 86.84 28.76 52.42
C ALA A 12 86.69 29.18 50.95
N THR A 13 87.53 30.14 50.56
CA THR A 13 88.14 30.24 49.24
C THR A 13 88.96 28.99 48.91
N ALA A 14 88.52 28.20 47.92
CA ALA A 14 89.39 27.25 47.22
C ALA A 14 89.83 27.88 45.89
N LYS A 15 91.10 28.32 45.84
CA LYS A 15 91.83 28.64 44.61
C LYS A 15 92.03 27.36 43.82
N GLY A 16 91.29 27.20 42.71
CA GLY A 16 91.63 26.29 41.61
C GLY A 16 92.34 27.08 40.51
N VAL A 17 93.57 26.67 40.20
CA VAL A 17 94.49 27.24 39.22
C VAL A 17 93.91 27.17 37.80
N PRO A 18 94.13 28.19 36.94
CA PRO A 18 93.56 28.25 35.59
C PRO A 18 94.27 27.26 34.66
N PHE A 19 93.49 26.41 33.98
CA PHE A 19 94.04 25.62 32.87
C PHE A 19 94.34 26.56 31.69
N SER A 20 95.63 26.82 31.56
CA SER A 20 96.36 27.31 30.39
C SER A 20 95.57 27.33 29.08
N LYS A 21 95.43 28.55 28.53
CA LYS A 21 95.21 28.80 27.11
C LYS A 21 96.38 28.17 26.33
N ASN A 22 96.13 27.04 25.71
CA ASN A 22 97.08 26.35 24.85
C ASN A 22 97.31 27.21 23.58
N PRO A 23 98.54 27.65 23.23
CA PRO A 23 98.79 28.57 22.11
C PRO A 23 98.50 27.98 20.72
N VAL A 24 98.14 26.69 20.63
CA VAL A 24 97.93 25.96 19.37
C VAL A 24 96.44 25.83 18.98
N LEU A 25 95.50 26.37 19.78
CA LEU A 25 94.05 26.32 19.50
C LEU A 25 93.40 27.68 19.18
N ALA A 26 94.18 28.76 19.06
CA ALA A 26 93.67 30.06 18.64
C ALA A 26 93.53 30.15 17.11
N LEU A 27 92.64 29.34 16.53
CA LEU A 27 92.12 29.59 15.19
C LEU A 27 91.36 30.92 15.22
N LYS A 28 91.96 32.00 14.71
CA LYS A 28 91.22 33.22 14.35
C LYS A 28 90.27 32.88 13.20
N LEU A 29 89.12 32.30 13.51
CA LEU A 29 88.03 32.13 12.56
C LEU A 29 87.60 33.53 12.09
N SER A 30 87.64 33.75 10.78
CA SER A 30 87.26 35.03 10.17
C SER A 30 85.86 35.44 10.63
N ALA A 31 85.75 36.58 11.33
CA ALA A 31 84.49 37.09 11.90
C ALA A 31 83.40 37.32 10.84
N TRP A 32 83.78 37.47 9.57
CA TRP A 32 82.87 37.55 8.44
C TRP A 32 82.11 36.23 8.21
N ARG A 33 82.78 35.08 8.32
CA ARG A 33 82.16 33.77 8.10
C ARG A 33 81.12 33.46 9.18
N SER A 34 81.43 33.76 10.45
CA SER A 34 80.45 33.55 11.54
C SER A 34 79.27 34.51 11.47
N ARG A 35 79.49 35.78 11.07
CA ARG A 35 78.41 36.75 10.85
C ARG A 35 77.52 36.35 9.67
N LEU A 36 78.08 35.81 8.59
CA LEU A 36 77.32 35.34 7.44
C LEU A 36 76.45 34.12 7.81
N VAL A 37 76.99 33.17 8.58
CA VAL A 37 76.21 32.03 9.09
C VAL A 37 75.11 32.50 10.04
N MET A 38 75.41 33.42 10.97
CA MET A 38 74.42 34.00 11.89
C MET A 38 73.34 34.78 11.15
N PHE A 39 73.69 35.53 10.11
CA PHE A 39 72.74 36.25 9.26
C PHE A 39 71.86 35.29 8.45
N GLY A 40 72.44 34.21 7.91
CA GLY A 40 71.68 33.14 7.26
C GLY A 40 70.70 32.46 8.21
N LEU A 41 71.13 32.16 9.44
CA LEU A 41 70.26 31.63 10.50
C LEU A 41 69.14 32.61 10.88
N PHE A 42 69.46 33.90 10.99
CA PHE A 42 68.49 34.95 11.32
C PHE A 42 67.42 35.09 10.22
N ILE A 43 67.81 35.08 8.95
CA ILE A 43 66.88 35.06 7.82
C ILE A 43 66.03 33.78 7.86
N GLY A 44 66.64 32.63 8.16
CA GLY A 44 65.92 31.36 8.32
C GLY A 44 64.84 31.44 9.41
N PHE A 45 65.15 32.04 10.55
CA PHE A 45 64.18 32.26 11.63
C PHE A 45 63.08 33.24 11.23
N ILE A 46 63.40 34.35 10.55
CA ILE A 46 62.39 35.28 10.04
C ILE A 46 61.47 34.58 9.04
N ALA A 47 62.00 33.75 8.14
CA ALA A 47 61.20 33.00 7.19
C ALA A 47 60.24 32.03 7.90
N LEU A 48 60.70 31.33 8.95
CA LEU A 48 59.86 30.45 9.77
C LEU A 48 58.76 31.22 10.52
N VAL A 49 59.09 32.35 11.15
CA VAL A 49 58.10 33.19 11.86
C VAL A 49 57.08 33.77 10.88
N SER A 50 57.53 34.24 9.72
CA SER A 50 56.64 34.76 8.67
C SER A 50 55.71 33.67 8.13
N ARG A 51 56.24 32.44 7.96
CA ARG A 51 55.46 31.28 7.52
C ARG A 51 54.45 30.86 8.59
N ALA A 52 54.85 30.85 9.86
CA ALA A 52 53.96 30.55 10.98
C ALA A 52 52.83 31.58 11.10
N PHE A 53 53.14 32.87 10.99
CA PHE A 53 52.15 33.95 11.00
C PHE A 53 51.19 33.84 9.80
N TRP A 54 51.70 33.54 8.60
CA TRP A 54 50.84 33.32 7.42
C TRP A 54 49.92 32.11 7.60
N LEU A 55 50.40 31.04 8.22
CA LEU A 55 49.60 29.84 8.54
C LEU A 55 48.55 30.11 9.62
N GLN A 56 48.88 30.87 10.67
CA GLN A 56 47.98 31.14 11.81
C GLN A 56 47.03 32.34 11.63
N ALA A 57 47.37 33.33 10.82
CA ALA A 57 46.56 34.55 10.66
C ALA A 57 45.80 34.61 9.32
N MET A 58 46.41 34.10 8.23
CA MET A 58 45.86 34.28 6.88
C MET A 58 45.16 33.04 6.32
N SER A 59 45.50 31.84 6.81
CA SER A 59 44.98 30.56 6.29
C SER A 59 44.30 29.68 7.33
N THR A 60 44.01 30.23 8.52
CA THR A 60 43.21 29.57 9.56
C THR A 60 41.87 29.10 9.00
N ASP A 61 41.10 29.96 8.33
CA ASP A 61 39.81 29.57 7.76
C ASP A 61 39.92 28.46 6.70
N PHE A 62 40.99 28.45 5.91
CA PHE A 62 41.21 27.41 4.88
C PHE A 62 41.62 26.07 5.52
N LEU A 63 42.58 26.09 6.45
CA LEU A 63 43.06 24.90 7.16
C LEU A 63 41.99 24.33 8.10
N GLN A 64 41.20 25.19 8.73
CA GLN A 64 40.10 24.81 9.61
C GLN A 64 38.94 24.24 8.80
N LYS A 65 38.57 24.81 7.64
CA LYS A 65 37.63 24.16 6.70
C LYS A 65 38.13 22.81 6.19
N GLN A 66 39.43 22.68 5.91
CA GLN A 66 40.00 21.42 5.41
C GLN A 66 40.15 20.37 6.53
N GLY A 67 40.29 20.80 7.78
CA GLY A 67 40.19 19.97 8.98
C GLY A 67 38.74 19.55 9.28
N GLU A 68 37.81 20.50 9.27
CA GLU A 68 36.37 20.28 9.41
C GLU A 68 35.84 19.38 8.30
N SER A 69 36.31 19.46 7.05
CA SER A 69 35.89 18.51 6.01
C SER A 69 36.35 17.08 6.28
N ARG A 70 37.41 16.89 7.08
CA ARG A 70 37.94 15.57 7.46
C ARG A 70 37.26 15.00 8.72
N TYR A 71 36.80 15.85 9.64
CA TYR A 71 36.21 15.41 10.92
C TYR A 71 34.71 15.68 11.08
N ALA A 72 34.13 16.60 10.30
CA ALA A 72 32.71 16.87 10.32
C ALA A 72 31.95 15.75 9.59
N ARG A 73 31.00 15.16 10.29
CA ARG A 73 30.07 14.18 9.75
C ARG A 73 28.66 14.75 9.84
N THR A 74 27.88 14.57 8.79
CA THR A 74 26.44 14.80 8.84
C THR A 74 25.78 13.54 9.34
N ILE A 75 25.12 13.63 10.49
CA ILE A 75 24.28 12.56 11.03
C ILE A 75 22.84 12.89 10.65
N GLU A 76 22.15 11.91 10.08
CA GLU A 76 20.72 12.00 9.81
C GLU A 76 19.93 11.84 11.13
N LEU A 77 19.02 12.77 11.38
CA LEU A 77 18.06 12.66 12.47
C LEU A 77 16.81 11.95 11.92
N PRO A 78 16.45 10.78 12.46
CA PRO A 78 15.33 10.01 11.92
C PRO A 78 14.00 10.73 12.20
N ALA A 79 13.12 10.72 11.20
CA ALA A 79 11.73 11.12 11.35
C ALA A 79 10.86 9.86 11.48
N THR A 80 9.74 9.99 12.18
CA THR A 80 8.79 8.89 12.35
C THR A 80 7.77 8.93 11.22
N ARG A 81 7.58 7.80 10.55
CA ARG A 81 6.55 7.65 9.53
C ARG A 81 5.16 7.75 10.15
N GLY A 82 4.28 8.49 9.50
CA GLY A 82 2.91 8.74 9.94
C GLY A 82 2.12 7.45 10.18
N LYS A 83 1.26 7.44 11.19
CA LYS A 83 0.39 6.31 11.51
C LYS A 83 -0.72 6.19 10.46
N ILE A 84 -1.15 4.96 10.16
CA ILE A 84 -2.38 4.72 9.39
C ILE A 84 -3.44 4.18 10.34
N THR A 85 -4.61 4.80 10.34
CA THR A 85 -5.75 4.39 11.16
C THR A 85 -6.98 4.10 10.30
N ASP A 86 -7.89 3.27 10.83
CA ASP A 86 -9.23 3.09 10.26
C ASP A 86 -10.11 4.32 10.55
N ARG A 87 -11.33 4.33 10.03
CA ARG A 87 -12.27 5.44 10.21
C ARG A 87 -12.65 5.71 11.68
N ASN A 88 -12.42 4.74 12.57
CA ASN A 88 -12.77 4.77 13.99
C ASN A 88 -11.53 4.94 14.91
N GLY A 89 -10.33 5.11 14.35
CA GLY A 89 -9.08 5.31 15.08
C GLY A 89 -8.29 4.04 15.43
N VAL A 90 -8.73 2.87 14.96
CA VAL A 90 -8.00 1.60 15.11
C VAL A 90 -6.69 1.67 14.31
N VAL A 91 -5.60 1.20 14.90
CA VAL A 91 -4.27 1.28 14.29
C VAL A 91 -4.10 0.20 13.23
N LEU A 92 -3.88 0.61 11.98
CA LEU A 92 -3.67 -0.30 10.85
C LEU A 92 -2.18 -0.44 10.49
N ALA A 93 -1.42 0.65 10.64
CA ALA A 93 0.02 0.63 10.52
C ALA A 93 0.67 1.63 11.47
N SER A 94 1.75 1.22 12.11
CA SER A 94 2.53 2.05 13.04
C SER A 94 4.01 1.77 12.92
N SER A 95 4.83 2.77 13.21
CA SER A 95 6.29 2.61 13.21
C SER A 95 6.79 2.27 14.61
N VAL A 96 7.46 1.12 14.73
CA VAL A 96 8.04 0.61 15.97
C VAL A 96 9.55 0.89 15.97
N PRO A 97 10.12 1.42 17.08
CA PRO A 97 11.54 1.66 17.17
C PRO A 97 12.32 0.34 17.17
N VAL A 98 13.33 0.27 16.31
CA VAL A 98 14.24 -0.87 16.15
C VAL A 98 15.67 -0.35 15.97
N LYS A 99 16.66 -1.24 15.97
CA LYS A 99 18.05 -0.90 15.72
C LYS A 99 18.60 -1.67 14.53
N ALA A 100 19.39 -1.02 13.69
CA ALA A 100 20.32 -1.71 12.82
C ALA A 100 21.62 -1.98 13.56
N ILE A 101 22.13 -3.20 13.40
CA ILE A 101 23.43 -3.64 13.91
C ILE A 101 24.40 -3.61 12.74
N TRP A 102 25.48 -2.85 12.90
CA TRP A 102 26.56 -2.77 11.93
C TRP A 102 27.90 -3.00 12.60
N ALA A 103 28.87 -3.39 11.79
CA ALA A 103 30.18 -3.83 12.23
C ALA A 103 31.30 -3.12 11.48
N ILE A 104 32.42 -2.90 12.18
CA ILE A 104 33.74 -2.68 11.62
C ILE A 104 34.42 -4.06 11.57
N PRO A 105 34.58 -4.66 10.38
CA PRO A 105 34.94 -6.08 10.31
C PRO A 105 36.27 -6.44 10.95
N GLU A 106 37.30 -5.60 10.78
CA GLU A 106 38.64 -5.81 11.37
C GLU A 106 38.58 -5.92 12.90
N ASP A 107 37.82 -5.03 13.55
CA ASP A 107 37.68 -5.00 15.00
C ASP A 107 36.89 -6.21 15.52
N VAL A 108 35.82 -6.59 14.82
CA VAL A 108 34.98 -7.73 15.23
C VAL A 108 35.70 -9.06 15.05
N LEU A 109 36.51 -9.22 13.99
CA LEU A 109 37.28 -10.44 13.74
C LEU A 109 38.44 -10.64 14.73
N ALA A 110 38.88 -9.58 15.42
CA ALA A 110 39.89 -9.65 16.46
C ALA A 110 39.36 -10.14 17.81
N GLU A 111 38.03 -10.23 17.99
CA GLU A 111 37.39 -10.66 19.24
C GLU A 111 37.36 -12.19 19.40
N PRO A 112 37.19 -12.71 20.64
CA PRO A 112 37.12 -14.15 20.91
C PRO A 112 36.03 -14.86 20.11
N LYS A 113 36.33 -16.07 19.64
CA LYS A 113 35.40 -16.88 18.83
C LYS A 113 34.06 -17.13 19.56
N GLU A 114 34.09 -17.24 20.88
CA GLU A 114 32.90 -17.45 21.71
C GLU A 114 31.95 -16.25 21.64
N LYS A 115 32.48 -15.02 21.67
CA LYS A 115 31.66 -13.79 21.53
C LYS A 115 31.06 -13.68 20.14
N ILE A 116 31.83 -14.02 19.10
CA ILE A 116 31.35 -14.02 17.72
C ILE A 116 30.22 -15.04 17.52
N ALA A 117 30.33 -16.22 18.13
CA ALA A 117 29.25 -17.23 18.09
C ALA A 117 27.99 -16.76 18.84
N GLN A 118 28.14 -16.09 20.00
CA GLN A 118 27.00 -15.48 20.71
C GLN A 118 26.33 -14.38 19.88
N LEU A 119 27.13 -13.57 19.18
CA LEU A 119 26.62 -12.55 18.25
C LEU A 119 25.83 -13.19 17.10
N ALA A 120 26.36 -14.26 16.49
CA ALA A 120 25.67 -14.99 15.43
C ALA A 120 24.31 -15.54 15.90
N ALA A 121 24.28 -16.12 17.10
CA ALA A 121 23.05 -16.62 17.72
C ALA A 121 22.01 -15.52 17.96
N LEU A 122 22.41 -14.38 18.54
CA LEU A 122 21.50 -13.24 18.75
C LEU A 122 21.00 -12.61 17.44
N LEU A 123 21.81 -12.70 16.38
CA LEU A 123 21.45 -12.24 15.05
C LEU A 123 20.68 -13.29 14.24
N GLU A 124 20.43 -14.48 14.79
CA GLU A 124 19.75 -15.61 14.12
C GLU A 124 20.40 -15.95 12.76
N MET A 125 21.72 -16.00 12.74
CA MET A 125 22.50 -16.33 11.54
C MET A 125 23.53 -17.40 11.86
N SER A 126 23.90 -18.19 10.85
CA SER A 126 24.98 -19.16 11.02
C SER A 126 26.33 -18.44 11.16
N ASP A 127 27.28 -19.08 11.85
CA ASP A 127 28.66 -18.56 11.93
C ASP A 127 29.28 -18.36 10.55
N ALA A 128 28.94 -19.23 9.59
CA ALA A 128 29.40 -19.13 8.22
C ALA A 128 28.85 -17.87 7.53
N ASP A 129 27.55 -17.58 7.69
CA ASP A 129 26.92 -16.38 7.11
C ASP A 129 27.44 -15.09 7.74
N LEU A 130 27.64 -15.09 9.06
CA LEU A 130 28.21 -13.95 9.76
C LEU A 130 29.66 -13.69 9.30
N ARG A 131 30.49 -14.73 9.23
CA ARG A 131 31.86 -14.62 8.71
C ARG A 131 31.89 -14.11 7.27
N LYS A 132 31.00 -14.61 6.41
CA LYS A 132 30.89 -14.13 5.02
C LYS A 132 30.52 -12.65 4.93
N LYS A 133 29.68 -12.14 5.85
CA LYS A 133 29.38 -10.70 5.91
C LYS A 133 30.57 -9.87 6.42
N LEU A 134 31.34 -10.43 7.35
CA LEU A 134 32.53 -9.79 7.91
C LEU A 134 33.76 -9.91 6.99
N ASP A 135 33.76 -10.85 6.04
CA ASP A 135 34.80 -10.97 5.02
C ASP A 135 34.63 -9.89 3.94
N SER A 136 34.93 -8.65 4.32
CA SER A 136 34.80 -7.47 3.47
C SER A 136 35.88 -6.46 3.78
N ASP A 137 36.55 -5.95 2.73
CA ASP A 137 37.54 -4.85 2.83
C ASP A 137 36.90 -3.49 3.21
N ARG A 138 35.61 -3.47 3.53
CA ARG A 138 34.87 -2.27 3.88
C ARG A 138 35.07 -1.97 5.35
N GLN A 139 35.31 -0.70 5.67
CA GLN A 139 35.34 -0.18 7.04
C GLN A 139 33.99 -0.24 7.76
N PHE A 140 32.92 -0.65 7.06
CA PHE A 140 31.55 -0.66 7.56
C PHE A 140 30.71 -1.71 6.83
N VAL A 141 30.02 -2.57 7.58
CA VAL A 141 29.05 -3.54 7.06
C VAL A 141 27.82 -3.64 7.96
N TYR A 142 26.61 -3.63 7.39
CA TYR A 142 25.40 -3.98 8.13
C TYR A 142 25.33 -5.49 8.36
N LEU A 143 25.28 -5.91 9.64
CA LEU A 143 25.09 -7.31 10.00
C LEU A 143 23.62 -7.70 9.89
N LYS A 144 22.73 -6.94 10.52
CA LYS A 144 21.27 -7.14 10.46
C LYS A 144 20.57 -5.80 10.68
N ARG A 145 19.55 -5.53 9.86
CA ARG A 145 18.70 -4.34 10.00
C ARG A 145 17.42 -4.69 10.74
N GLN A 146 16.77 -3.67 11.30
CA GLN A 146 15.48 -3.80 11.99
C GLN A 146 15.44 -4.86 13.12
N VAL A 147 16.52 -4.94 13.91
CA VAL A 147 16.61 -5.79 15.10
C VAL A 147 15.81 -5.18 16.25
N GLU A 148 15.02 -5.99 16.95
CA GLU A 148 14.27 -5.55 18.12
C GLU A 148 15.19 -4.96 19.18
N GLN A 149 14.69 -3.94 19.88
CA GLN A 149 15.45 -3.19 20.88
C GLN A 149 16.05 -4.10 21.96
N THR A 150 15.28 -5.07 22.46
CA THR A 150 15.73 -6.02 23.49
C THR A 150 16.89 -6.90 23.04
N THR A 151 16.87 -7.38 21.80
CA THR A 151 17.95 -8.17 21.19
C THR A 151 19.16 -7.30 20.90
N ALA A 152 18.96 -6.09 20.39
CA ALA A 152 20.04 -5.14 20.14
C ALA A 152 20.76 -4.72 21.43
N ASP A 153 20.04 -4.55 22.53
CA ASP A 153 20.64 -4.21 23.83
C ASP A 153 21.46 -5.39 24.39
N LYS A 154 21.02 -6.64 24.18
CA LYS A 154 21.83 -7.84 24.47
C LYS A 154 23.11 -7.90 23.63
N ILE A 155 23.04 -7.54 22.34
CA ILE A 155 24.21 -7.50 21.45
C ILE A 155 25.22 -6.46 21.93
N VAL A 156 24.76 -5.26 22.30
CA VAL A 156 25.63 -4.21 22.86
C VAL A 156 26.26 -4.66 24.18
N ALA A 157 25.51 -5.37 25.02
CA ALA A 157 26.00 -5.89 26.30
C ALA A 157 27.13 -6.94 26.15
N LEU A 158 27.34 -7.54 24.97
CA LEU A 158 28.48 -8.44 24.72
C LEU A 158 29.83 -7.72 24.72
N GLY A 159 29.84 -6.39 24.56
CA GLY A 159 31.07 -5.59 24.55
C GLY A 159 32.07 -6.06 23.48
N ILE A 160 31.58 -6.31 22.27
CA ILE A 160 32.40 -6.66 21.09
C ILE A 160 32.86 -5.35 20.45
N ASN A 161 34.17 -5.15 20.33
CA ASN A 161 34.69 -3.97 19.64
C ASN A 161 34.30 -3.96 18.16
N GLY A 162 33.98 -2.78 17.63
CA GLY A 162 33.54 -2.61 16.25
C GLY A 162 32.05 -2.88 16.01
N ILE A 163 31.28 -3.33 17.00
CA ILE A 163 29.81 -3.41 16.89
C ILE A 163 29.17 -2.11 17.32
N GLU A 164 28.33 -1.58 16.43
CA GLU A 164 27.66 -0.31 16.62
C GLU A 164 26.18 -0.43 16.24
N THR A 165 25.37 0.46 16.80
CA THR A 165 23.92 0.46 16.55
C THR A 165 23.44 1.77 15.96
N ARG A 166 22.47 1.69 15.05
CA ARG A 166 21.78 2.84 14.48
C ARG A 166 20.30 2.72 14.77
N LYS A 167 19.68 3.79 15.27
CA LYS A 167 18.22 3.85 15.44
C LYS A 167 17.54 3.78 14.08
N GLU A 168 16.58 2.90 13.94
CA GLU A 168 15.73 2.73 12.77
C GLU A 168 14.27 2.57 13.22
N TYR A 169 13.36 2.60 12.25
CA TYR A 169 11.97 2.26 12.47
C TYR A 169 11.60 1.07 11.60
N LYS A 170 10.78 0.18 12.14
CA LYS A 170 10.16 -0.93 11.42
C LYS A 170 8.67 -0.71 11.41
N ARG A 171 8.08 -0.78 10.22
CA ARG A 171 6.64 -0.74 10.07
C ARG A 171 5.99 -2.03 10.56
N PHE A 172 5.00 -1.89 11.44
CA PHE A 172 4.21 -2.95 12.04
C PHE A 172 2.73 -2.79 11.68
N TYR A 173 2.09 -3.90 11.35
CA TYR A 173 0.71 -3.98 10.86
C TYR A 173 -0.13 -4.90 11.76
N PRO A 174 -0.88 -4.35 12.74
CA PRO A 174 -1.60 -5.16 13.73
C PRO A 174 -2.65 -6.10 13.12
N GLU A 175 -3.36 -5.64 12.09
CA GLU A 175 -4.45 -6.39 11.44
C GLU A 175 -3.96 -7.43 10.40
N GLY A 176 -2.64 -7.53 10.18
CA GLY A 176 -2.02 -8.55 9.35
C GLY A 176 -2.66 -8.73 7.98
N GLU A 177 -3.03 -9.98 7.65
CA GLU A 177 -3.53 -10.37 6.32
C GLU A 177 -4.87 -9.75 5.94
N ALA A 178 -5.70 -9.39 6.92
CA ALA A 178 -7.02 -8.84 6.67
C ALA A 178 -6.97 -7.44 6.04
N MET A 179 -5.87 -6.71 6.26
CA MET A 179 -5.67 -5.34 5.78
C MET A 179 -4.57 -5.21 4.73
N ALA A 180 -3.92 -6.31 4.37
CA ALA A 180 -2.67 -6.31 3.61
C ALA A 180 -2.75 -5.57 2.28
N HIS A 181 -3.78 -5.82 1.46
CA HIS A 181 -3.90 -5.15 0.15
C HIS A 181 -4.36 -3.71 0.21
N VAL A 182 -5.00 -3.28 1.30
CA VAL A 182 -5.42 -1.89 1.47
C VAL A 182 -4.27 -1.06 2.00
N VAL A 183 -3.71 -1.47 3.14
CA VAL A 183 -2.61 -0.75 3.78
C VAL A 183 -1.34 -0.90 2.95
N GLY A 184 -1.04 -2.09 2.46
CA GLY A 184 0.20 -2.41 1.77
C GLY A 184 1.34 -2.66 2.75
N PHE A 185 2.57 -2.45 2.29
CA PHE A 185 3.75 -2.58 3.13
C PHE A 185 4.89 -1.63 2.71
N THR A 186 5.92 -1.53 3.56
CA THR A 186 7.16 -0.79 3.32
C THR A 186 8.36 -1.72 3.16
N ASN A 187 9.38 -1.27 2.45
CA ASN A 187 10.65 -1.99 2.31
C ASN A 187 11.53 -1.82 3.58
N VAL A 188 12.76 -2.35 3.55
CA VAL A 188 13.73 -2.23 4.66
C VAL A 188 14.22 -0.79 4.91
N GLU A 189 13.97 0.12 3.98
CA GLU A 189 14.29 1.55 4.06
C GLU A 189 13.08 2.40 4.48
N ASP A 190 11.97 1.75 4.86
CA ASP A 190 10.70 2.37 5.25
C ASP A 190 10.00 3.17 4.12
N ALA A 191 10.33 2.84 2.86
CA ALA A 191 9.62 3.34 1.69
C ALA A 191 8.43 2.43 1.34
N GLY A 192 7.25 3.02 1.20
CA GLY A 192 6.02 2.34 0.78
C GLY A 192 6.20 1.64 -0.57
N GLN A 193 5.76 0.39 -0.65
CA GLN A 193 5.90 -0.47 -1.83
C GLN A 193 4.55 -0.83 -2.45
N GLU A 194 3.50 -0.94 -1.63
CA GLU A 194 2.16 -1.34 -2.07
C GLU A 194 1.10 -0.55 -1.31
N GLY A 195 -0.14 -0.61 -1.80
CA GLY A 195 -1.32 -0.09 -1.09
C GLY A 195 -1.25 1.40 -0.74
N MET A 196 -1.86 1.77 0.39
CA MET A 196 -1.85 3.13 0.91
C MET A 196 -0.47 3.57 1.40
N GLU A 197 0.41 2.64 1.80
CA GLU A 197 1.81 2.95 2.11
C GLU A 197 2.53 3.53 0.88
N LEU A 198 2.28 2.98 -0.31
CA LEU A 198 2.80 3.53 -1.57
C LEU A 198 2.03 4.77 -2.01
N ALA A 199 0.70 4.73 -2.00
CA ALA A 199 -0.16 5.81 -2.48
C ALA A 199 0.13 7.14 -1.76
N GLU A 200 0.33 7.08 -0.44
CA GLU A 200 0.51 8.24 0.43
C GLU A 200 1.97 8.34 0.92
N GLN A 201 2.94 7.73 0.22
CA GLN A 201 4.36 7.74 0.59
C GLN A 201 4.89 9.14 0.88
N ALA A 202 4.54 10.12 0.04
CA ALA A 202 5.00 11.50 0.19
C ALA A 202 4.46 12.19 1.47
N SER A 203 3.27 11.79 1.94
CA SER A 203 2.65 12.32 3.16
C SER A 203 3.11 11.57 4.41
N LEU A 204 3.21 10.23 4.30
CA LEU A 204 3.52 9.33 5.39
C LEU A 204 5.00 9.31 5.78
N ALA A 205 5.95 9.44 4.84
CA ALA A 205 7.38 9.25 5.13
C ALA A 205 7.99 10.30 6.08
N GLY A 206 7.40 11.50 6.14
CA GLY A 206 8.01 12.64 6.81
C GLY A 206 9.25 13.15 6.09
N LYS A 207 10.03 14.01 6.75
CA LYS A 207 11.31 14.53 6.26
C LYS A 207 12.39 14.30 7.30
N LEU A 208 13.45 13.60 6.91
CA LEU A 208 14.62 13.39 7.76
C LEU A 208 15.28 14.73 8.10
N GLY A 209 15.68 14.88 9.35
CA GLY A 209 16.52 15.98 9.79
C GLY A 209 17.99 15.66 9.53
N SER A 210 18.85 16.65 9.72
CA SER A 210 20.29 16.44 9.67
C SER A 210 21.01 17.33 10.67
N ARG A 211 22.06 16.80 11.27
CA ARG A 211 22.88 17.48 12.26
C ARG A 211 24.35 17.27 11.91
N ARG A 212 25.10 18.37 11.79
CA ARG A 212 26.53 18.31 11.49
C ARG A 212 27.32 18.28 12.79
N VAL A 213 28.06 17.20 13.00
CA VAL A 213 28.85 16.98 14.22
C VAL A 213 30.32 16.77 13.89
N ILE A 214 31.22 17.13 14.80
CA ILE A 214 32.63 16.76 14.73
C ILE A 214 32.83 15.50 15.58
N LYS A 215 33.43 14.46 15.00
CA LYS A 215 33.77 13.21 15.72
C LYS A 215 35.27 13.12 16.00
N ASP A 216 35.63 12.59 17.17
CA ASP A 216 37.03 12.21 17.47
C ASP A 216 37.43 10.91 16.78
N ARG A 217 38.71 10.51 16.92
CA ARG A 217 39.25 9.24 16.38
C ARG A 217 38.56 7.99 16.95
N LEU A 218 37.83 8.12 18.06
CA LEU A 218 37.07 7.07 18.72
C LEU A 218 35.56 7.15 18.40
N GLY A 219 35.15 8.00 17.46
CA GLY A 219 33.77 8.13 16.99
C GLY A 219 32.84 8.95 17.88
N ARG A 220 33.33 9.52 18.98
CA ARG A 220 32.54 10.31 19.94
C ARG A 220 32.30 11.72 19.41
N ILE A 221 31.11 12.26 19.66
CA ILE A 221 30.75 13.62 19.24
C ILE A 221 31.43 14.63 20.16
N VAL A 222 32.29 15.48 19.60
CA VAL A 222 33.10 16.46 20.35
C VAL A 222 32.50 17.85 20.27
N GLU A 223 31.92 18.22 19.12
CA GLU A 223 31.38 19.55 18.89
C GLU A 223 30.17 19.50 17.95
N ASP A 224 29.19 20.36 18.25
CA ASP A 224 27.95 20.46 17.51
C ASP A 224 27.96 21.73 16.65
N LEU A 225 28.02 21.57 15.33
CA LEU A 225 27.96 22.69 14.42
C LEU A 225 26.49 23.09 14.29
N ARG A 226 26.17 24.37 14.58
CA ARG A 226 24.79 24.94 14.69
C ARG A 226 23.84 24.72 13.50
N ALA A 227 24.26 24.07 12.42
CA ALA A 227 23.41 23.72 11.29
C ALA A 227 22.63 22.43 11.58
N VAL A 228 21.49 22.56 12.26
CA VAL A 228 20.52 21.50 12.49
C VAL A 228 19.32 21.74 11.58
N ASN A 229 19.05 20.80 10.67
CA ASN A 229 17.74 20.66 10.06
C ASN A 229 16.91 19.73 10.94
N GLU A 230 15.82 20.23 11.51
CA GLU A 230 14.96 19.41 12.36
C GLU A 230 14.19 18.37 11.54
N PRO A 231 14.05 17.12 12.04
CA PRO A 231 13.20 16.13 11.41
C PRO A 231 11.73 16.55 11.54
N HIS A 232 10.95 16.30 10.49
CA HIS A 232 9.50 16.44 10.52
C HIS A 232 8.86 15.06 10.35
N ASP A 233 8.09 14.64 11.34
CA ASP A 233 7.36 13.39 11.27
C ASP A 233 6.33 13.40 10.13
N GLY A 234 6.03 12.20 9.63
CA GLY A 234 5.00 11.99 8.63
C GLY A 234 3.60 12.29 9.17
N LYS A 235 2.71 12.68 8.27
CA LYS A 235 1.33 12.98 8.65
C LYS A 235 0.54 11.69 8.88
N GLU A 236 -0.33 11.70 9.88
CA GLU A 236 -1.29 10.62 10.09
C GLU A 236 -2.28 10.53 8.92
N LEU A 237 -2.60 9.31 8.50
CA LEU A 237 -3.57 9.00 7.47
C LEU A 237 -4.74 8.24 8.08
N VAL A 238 -5.93 8.83 7.99
CA VAL A 238 -7.19 8.19 8.41
C VAL A 238 -7.90 7.64 7.18
N LEU A 239 -7.99 6.30 7.11
CA LEU A 239 -8.69 5.62 6.03
C LEU A 239 -10.20 5.65 6.24
N SER A 240 -10.94 5.51 5.14
CA SER A 240 -12.40 5.34 5.15
C SER A 240 -12.86 3.96 5.60
N ILE A 241 -11.92 3.00 5.61
CA ILE A 241 -12.12 1.60 5.97
C ILE A 241 -12.66 1.50 7.39
N ASP A 242 -13.64 0.64 7.59
CA ASP A 242 -14.08 0.19 8.91
C ASP A 242 -13.45 -1.17 9.21
N SER A 243 -12.60 -1.25 10.23
CA SER A 243 -11.89 -2.49 10.56
C SER A 243 -12.82 -3.68 10.83
N LYS A 244 -14.01 -3.43 11.40
CA LYS A 244 -14.98 -4.50 11.68
C LYS A 244 -15.55 -5.04 10.37
N ILE A 245 -16.01 -4.15 9.48
CA ILE A 245 -16.56 -4.55 8.17
C ILE A 245 -15.49 -5.23 7.32
N GLN A 246 -14.26 -4.72 7.34
CA GLN A 246 -13.13 -5.34 6.64
C GLN A 246 -12.86 -6.75 7.12
N TYR A 247 -12.70 -6.96 8.43
CA TYR A 247 -12.40 -8.28 8.97
C TYR A 247 -13.51 -9.28 8.64
N LEU A 248 -14.77 -8.87 8.76
CA LEU A 248 -15.92 -9.68 8.38
C LEU A 248 -15.90 -10.05 6.89
N ALA A 249 -15.61 -9.09 6.01
CA ALA A 249 -15.50 -9.34 4.58
C ALA A 249 -14.34 -10.31 4.25
N TYR A 250 -13.18 -10.14 4.87
CA TYR A 250 -12.02 -11.01 4.70
C TYR A 250 -12.32 -12.45 5.19
N ALA A 251 -12.87 -12.59 6.40
CA ALA A 251 -13.17 -13.90 6.99
C ALA A 251 -14.21 -14.68 6.15
N GLN A 252 -15.28 -14.01 5.73
CA GLN A 252 -16.34 -14.63 4.92
C GLN A 252 -15.87 -14.95 3.50
N LEU A 253 -15.01 -14.10 2.92
CA LEU A 253 -14.37 -14.41 1.65
C LEU A 253 -13.48 -15.65 1.79
N LYS A 254 -12.70 -15.77 2.87
CA LYS A 254 -11.85 -16.94 3.14
C LYS A 254 -12.65 -18.23 3.21
N GLU A 255 -13.70 -18.24 4.01
CA GLU A 255 -14.62 -19.38 4.12
C GLU A 255 -15.23 -19.74 2.76
N THR A 256 -15.60 -18.74 1.95
CA THR A 256 -16.16 -18.96 0.60
C THR A 256 -15.13 -19.57 -0.35
N ILE A 257 -13.89 -19.06 -0.35
CA ILE A 257 -12.82 -19.59 -1.21
C ILE A 257 -12.49 -21.04 -0.85
N GLU A 258 -12.42 -21.36 0.44
CA GLU A 258 -12.20 -22.73 0.92
C GLU A 258 -13.37 -23.65 0.56
N LYS A 259 -14.61 -23.23 0.82
CA LYS A 259 -15.82 -24.00 0.55
C LYS A 259 -16.02 -24.37 -0.92
N PHE A 260 -15.69 -23.46 -1.83
CA PHE A 260 -15.88 -23.66 -3.27
C PHE A 260 -14.58 -24.04 -4.00
N HIS A 261 -13.50 -24.32 -3.26
CA HIS A 261 -12.16 -24.57 -3.78
C HIS A 261 -11.75 -23.58 -4.88
N ALA A 262 -12.11 -22.31 -4.68
CA ALA A 262 -11.88 -21.28 -5.67
C ALA A 262 -10.39 -20.87 -5.67
N LYS A 263 -9.89 -20.43 -6.82
CA LYS A 263 -8.49 -20.02 -6.94
C LYS A 263 -8.21 -18.68 -6.26
N ALA A 264 -9.16 -17.75 -6.34
CA ALA A 264 -9.03 -16.41 -5.80
C ALA A 264 -10.41 -15.75 -5.66
N GLY A 265 -10.45 -14.61 -4.99
CA GLY A 265 -11.64 -13.77 -4.97
C GLY A 265 -11.39 -12.41 -4.35
N GLY A 266 -12.41 -11.57 -4.40
CA GLY A 266 -12.38 -10.24 -3.85
C GLY A 266 -13.78 -9.71 -3.52
N VAL A 267 -13.85 -8.88 -2.49
CA VAL A 267 -15.04 -8.17 -2.03
C VAL A 267 -14.70 -6.71 -1.81
N VAL A 268 -15.53 -5.81 -2.32
CA VAL A 268 -15.51 -4.39 -1.95
C VAL A 268 -16.86 -3.95 -1.40
N VAL A 269 -16.83 -3.14 -0.35
CA VAL A 269 -17.98 -2.49 0.28
C VAL A 269 -17.81 -0.98 0.16
N VAL A 270 -18.81 -0.30 -0.40
CA VAL A 270 -18.80 1.15 -0.66
C VAL A 270 -19.97 1.80 0.07
N ASP A 271 -19.75 2.92 0.75
CA ASP A 271 -20.82 3.78 1.27
C ASP A 271 -21.44 4.60 0.11
N VAL A 272 -22.74 4.49 -0.07
CA VAL A 272 -23.49 5.12 -1.17
C VAL A 272 -23.55 6.66 -1.04
N GLN A 273 -23.45 7.16 0.18
CA GLN A 273 -23.64 8.58 0.47
C GLN A 273 -22.35 9.37 0.29
N THR A 274 -21.21 8.77 0.64
CA THR A 274 -19.90 9.44 0.65
C THR A 274 -18.94 8.96 -0.43
N GLY A 275 -19.18 7.79 -1.03
CA GLY A 275 -18.21 7.15 -1.93
C GLY A 275 -17.03 6.51 -1.18
N GLU A 276 -17.08 6.48 0.15
CA GLU A 276 -16.05 5.86 0.98
C GLU A 276 -15.98 4.36 0.78
N ILE A 277 -14.78 3.83 0.59
CA ILE A 277 -14.54 2.39 0.65
C ILE A 277 -14.52 1.98 2.12
N LEU A 278 -15.51 1.17 2.53
CA LEU A 278 -15.63 0.67 3.90
C LEU A 278 -14.85 -0.63 4.10
N ALA A 279 -14.75 -1.44 3.05
CA ALA A 279 -13.94 -2.65 3.04
C ALA A 279 -13.47 -3.00 1.62
N LEU A 280 -12.28 -3.58 1.50
CA LEU A 280 -11.68 -4.11 0.29
C LEU A 280 -10.80 -5.30 0.67
N ALA A 281 -11.29 -6.52 0.47
CA ALA A 281 -10.60 -7.76 0.84
C ALA A 281 -10.32 -8.62 -0.38
N ASN A 282 -9.11 -9.17 -0.51
CA ASN A 282 -8.75 -10.11 -1.59
C ASN A 282 -8.21 -11.41 -1.00
N LEU A 283 -8.39 -12.50 -1.73
CA LEU A 283 -7.69 -13.76 -1.50
C LEU A 283 -7.09 -14.31 -2.80
N PRO A 284 -5.90 -14.96 -2.74
CA PRO A 284 -5.04 -15.12 -1.56
C PRO A 284 -4.48 -13.79 -1.02
N SER A 285 -4.25 -13.72 0.30
CA SER A 285 -3.63 -12.58 1.00
C SER A 285 -2.26 -12.98 1.56
N TYR A 286 -1.61 -12.07 2.28
CA TYR A 286 -0.27 -12.23 2.84
C TYR A 286 -0.12 -11.47 4.15
N ASN A 287 0.81 -11.88 5.01
CA ASN A 287 1.11 -11.15 6.23
C ASN A 287 2.16 -10.06 5.96
N PRO A 288 1.82 -8.77 5.99
CA PRO A 288 2.75 -7.68 5.67
C PRO A 288 3.88 -7.51 6.71
N ASN A 289 3.80 -8.18 7.87
CA ASN A 289 4.88 -8.23 8.85
C ASN A 289 5.98 -9.24 8.48
N GLN A 290 5.69 -10.21 7.59
CA GLN A 290 6.62 -11.23 7.11
C GLN A 290 6.97 -10.96 5.64
N ARG A 291 8.18 -10.43 5.40
CA ARG A 291 8.57 -9.90 4.08
C ARG A 291 9.39 -10.85 3.21
N ALA A 292 9.82 -11.98 3.75
CA ALA A 292 10.77 -12.87 3.08
C ALA A 292 10.20 -13.55 1.82
N ASP A 293 8.90 -13.86 1.82
CA ASP A 293 8.25 -14.69 0.79
C ASP A 293 7.13 -13.97 0.02
N LEU A 294 7.14 -12.62 0.05
CA LEU A 294 6.12 -11.79 -0.59
C LEU A 294 6.33 -11.73 -2.11
N THR A 295 5.77 -12.71 -2.83
CA THR A 295 5.85 -12.76 -4.29
C THR A 295 4.54 -13.24 -4.94
N GLY A 296 4.35 -12.87 -6.20
CA GLY A 296 3.34 -13.48 -7.07
C GLY A 296 1.90 -13.11 -6.73
N ALA A 297 1.03 -14.11 -6.71
CA ALA A 297 -0.42 -13.95 -6.70
C ALA A 297 -1.00 -13.36 -5.40
N GLN A 298 -0.30 -13.50 -4.27
CA GLN A 298 -0.76 -13.01 -2.97
C GLN A 298 -0.67 -11.49 -2.85
N LEU A 299 0.29 -10.84 -3.52
CA LEU A 299 0.46 -9.39 -3.46
C LEU A 299 -0.59 -8.61 -4.25
N ARG A 300 -1.22 -9.29 -5.21
CA ARG A 300 -2.10 -8.67 -6.20
C ARG A 300 -3.41 -8.20 -5.57
N ASN A 301 -3.66 -6.88 -5.60
CA ASN A 301 -4.95 -6.31 -5.22
C ASN A 301 -5.97 -6.51 -6.37
N ARG A 302 -6.58 -7.69 -6.42
CA ARG A 302 -7.44 -8.15 -7.53
C ARG A 302 -8.64 -7.27 -7.79
N ILE A 303 -9.24 -6.71 -6.74
CA ILE A 303 -10.36 -5.77 -6.87
C ILE A 303 -9.99 -4.57 -7.74
N MET A 304 -8.74 -4.11 -7.63
CA MET A 304 -8.21 -2.97 -8.36
C MET A 304 -7.59 -3.40 -9.69
N THR A 305 -6.81 -4.48 -9.72
CA THR A 305 -5.93 -4.85 -10.85
C THR A 305 -6.55 -5.83 -11.85
N ASP A 306 -7.57 -6.60 -11.46
CA ASP A 306 -8.07 -7.70 -12.30
C ASP A 306 -9.27 -7.23 -13.09
N ALA A 307 -9.05 -6.96 -14.38
CA ALA A 307 -10.13 -6.71 -15.33
C ALA A 307 -10.62 -8.03 -15.91
N TYR A 308 -11.93 -8.23 -15.91
CA TYR A 308 -12.61 -9.40 -16.47
C TYR A 308 -13.87 -8.98 -17.23
N GLU A 309 -14.44 -9.91 -18.00
CA GLU A 309 -15.74 -9.67 -18.64
C GLU A 309 -16.84 -9.70 -17.57
N PRO A 310 -17.52 -8.58 -17.29
CA PRO A 310 -18.47 -8.47 -16.18
C PRO A 310 -19.76 -9.29 -16.38
N GLY A 311 -20.05 -9.69 -17.63
CA GLY A 311 -21.25 -10.45 -17.97
C GLY A 311 -22.53 -9.72 -17.55
N SER A 312 -23.50 -10.48 -17.05
CA SER A 312 -24.86 -9.98 -16.78
C SER A 312 -24.95 -8.79 -15.80
N VAL A 313 -23.89 -8.51 -15.02
CA VAL A 313 -23.79 -7.31 -14.16
C VAL A 313 -23.86 -6.01 -14.98
N MET A 314 -23.60 -6.06 -16.30
CA MET A 314 -23.69 -4.91 -17.21
C MET A 314 -25.09 -4.58 -17.72
N LYS A 315 -26.02 -5.54 -17.71
CA LYS A 315 -27.38 -5.36 -18.29
C LYS A 315 -28.11 -4.12 -17.75
N PRO A 316 -28.05 -3.80 -16.45
CA PRO A 316 -28.72 -2.61 -15.92
C PRO A 316 -28.31 -1.32 -16.64
N PHE A 317 -27.07 -1.17 -17.08
CA PHE A 317 -26.63 0.04 -17.80
C PHE A 317 -27.29 0.15 -19.18
N THR A 318 -27.25 -0.93 -19.97
CA THR A 318 -27.88 -0.96 -21.30
C THR A 318 -29.40 -0.75 -21.20
N ILE A 319 -30.07 -1.44 -20.28
CA ILE A 319 -31.52 -1.30 -20.12
C ILE A 319 -31.88 0.10 -19.61
N SER A 320 -31.09 0.68 -18.71
CA SER A 320 -31.31 2.06 -18.25
C SER A 320 -31.16 3.07 -19.37
N LEU A 321 -30.24 2.86 -20.33
CA LEU A 321 -30.14 3.72 -21.52
C LEU A 321 -31.42 3.69 -22.36
N ALA A 322 -31.99 2.50 -22.55
CA ALA A 322 -33.23 2.34 -23.31
C ALA A 322 -34.44 2.96 -22.60
N LEU A 323 -34.48 2.90 -21.27
CA LEU A 323 -35.48 3.59 -20.45
C LEU A 323 -35.32 5.12 -20.49
N GLU A 324 -34.10 5.62 -20.29
CA GLU A 324 -33.79 7.06 -20.29
C GLU A 324 -34.15 7.72 -21.62
N THR A 325 -33.92 7.00 -22.72
CA THR A 325 -34.25 7.47 -24.07
C THR A 325 -35.70 7.16 -24.48
N ASN A 326 -36.54 6.69 -23.54
CA ASN A 326 -37.96 6.35 -23.70
C ASN A 326 -38.24 5.35 -24.84
N ARG A 327 -37.28 4.51 -25.21
CA ARG A 327 -37.44 3.48 -26.25
C ARG A 327 -38.20 2.26 -25.75
N VAL A 328 -38.13 2.00 -24.44
CA VAL A 328 -38.86 0.92 -23.77
C VAL A 328 -39.41 1.41 -22.44
N LYS A 329 -40.34 0.65 -21.88
CA LYS A 329 -40.83 0.77 -20.50
C LYS A 329 -40.64 -0.56 -19.76
N PRO A 330 -40.65 -0.60 -18.42
CA PRO A 330 -40.50 -1.84 -17.64
C PRO A 330 -41.42 -3.00 -18.07
N GLU A 331 -42.59 -2.69 -18.63
CA GLU A 331 -43.66 -3.57 -19.06
C GLU A 331 -43.63 -3.89 -20.56
N THR A 332 -42.75 -3.26 -21.35
CA THR A 332 -42.59 -3.56 -22.78
C THR A 332 -42.16 -5.02 -22.96
N VAL A 333 -42.87 -5.76 -23.82
CA VAL A 333 -42.67 -7.20 -24.02
C VAL A 333 -41.75 -7.47 -25.21
N PHE A 334 -40.79 -8.37 -25.02
CA PHE A 334 -39.91 -8.88 -26.06
C PHE A 334 -40.03 -10.40 -26.19
N GLN A 335 -40.06 -10.90 -27.42
CA GLN A 335 -39.96 -12.33 -27.70
C GLN A 335 -38.55 -12.82 -27.41
N THR A 336 -38.39 -13.86 -26.60
CA THR A 336 -37.09 -14.40 -26.16
C THR A 336 -36.93 -15.90 -26.44
N ALA A 337 -37.88 -16.50 -27.15
CA ALA A 337 -37.85 -17.92 -27.47
C ALA A 337 -36.65 -18.33 -28.33
N GLY A 338 -36.10 -19.51 -28.05
CA GLY A 338 -35.06 -20.15 -28.83
C GLY A 338 -33.71 -19.42 -28.80
N LYS A 339 -33.09 -19.25 -29.98
CA LYS A 339 -31.80 -18.56 -30.13
C LYS A 339 -31.92 -17.39 -31.09
N MET A 340 -31.27 -16.29 -30.77
CA MET A 340 -31.13 -15.14 -31.66
C MET A 340 -29.89 -15.31 -32.54
N LYS A 341 -30.05 -15.17 -33.86
CA LYS A 341 -28.92 -15.19 -34.81
C LYS A 341 -28.55 -13.78 -35.24
N ILE A 342 -27.25 -13.47 -35.21
CA ILE A 342 -26.68 -12.24 -35.76
C ILE A 342 -25.49 -12.64 -36.65
N GLY A 343 -25.69 -12.59 -37.97
CA GLY A 343 -24.75 -13.18 -38.91
C GLY A 343 -24.59 -14.69 -38.65
N THR A 344 -23.34 -15.15 -38.48
CA THR A 344 -23.02 -16.55 -38.18
C THR A 344 -23.07 -16.90 -36.68
N GLN A 345 -23.23 -15.90 -35.81
CA GLN A 345 -23.18 -16.07 -34.36
C GLN A 345 -24.59 -16.26 -33.78
N SER A 346 -24.67 -17.03 -32.69
CA SER A 346 -25.92 -17.34 -32.01
C SER A 346 -25.87 -16.95 -30.55
N ILE A 347 -26.89 -16.25 -30.08
CA ILE A 347 -27.08 -15.81 -28.69
C ILE A 347 -28.22 -16.65 -28.10
N GLY A 348 -27.99 -17.18 -26.91
CA GLY A 348 -28.96 -17.96 -26.14
C GLY A 348 -29.06 -17.47 -24.69
N ASP A 349 -30.19 -17.80 -24.07
CA ASP A 349 -30.44 -17.61 -22.66
C ASP A 349 -30.15 -18.90 -21.88
N ALA A 350 -29.88 -18.78 -20.58
CA ALA A 350 -29.63 -19.94 -19.71
C ALA A 350 -30.90 -20.79 -19.51
N HIS A 351 -32.07 -20.14 -19.48
CA HIS A 351 -33.38 -20.77 -19.41
C HIS A 351 -34.27 -20.18 -20.50
N GLU A 352 -34.98 -21.04 -21.23
CA GLU A 352 -35.88 -20.58 -22.28
C GLU A 352 -37.10 -19.87 -21.70
N SER A 353 -37.55 -18.82 -22.38
CA SER A 353 -38.78 -18.11 -22.07
C SER A 353 -39.39 -17.60 -23.36
N ALA A 354 -40.70 -17.78 -23.54
CA ALA A 354 -41.36 -17.40 -24.79
C ALA A 354 -41.31 -15.88 -25.02
N ALA A 355 -41.79 -15.12 -24.05
CA ALA A 355 -41.75 -13.67 -24.03
C ALA A 355 -41.50 -13.16 -22.62
N LEU A 356 -40.77 -12.05 -22.51
CA LEU A 356 -40.43 -11.40 -21.25
C LEU A 356 -40.67 -9.90 -21.36
N THR A 357 -41.19 -9.30 -20.28
CA THR A 357 -41.15 -7.84 -20.09
C THR A 357 -39.71 -7.37 -19.86
N VAL A 358 -39.43 -6.06 -20.01
CA VAL A 358 -38.12 -5.49 -19.65
C VAL A 358 -37.73 -5.78 -18.20
N SER A 359 -38.70 -5.73 -17.28
CA SER A 359 -38.49 -6.10 -15.88
C SER A 359 -38.06 -7.57 -15.75
N GLN A 360 -38.75 -8.46 -16.46
CA GLN A 360 -38.42 -9.89 -16.45
C GLN A 360 -37.10 -10.21 -17.17
N ILE A 361 -36.68 -9.39 -18.15
CA ILE A 361 -35.37 -9.51 -18.80
C ILE A 361 -34.25 -9.29 -17.77
N ILE A 362 -34.41 -8.32 -16.86
CA ILE A 362 -33.47 -8.10 -15.75
C ILE A 362 -33.57 -9.23 -14.71
N GLU A 363 -34.79 -9.57 -14.27
CA GLU A 363 -35.08 -10.61 -13.26
C GLU A 363 -34.46 -11.98 -13.63
N LYS A 364 -34.78 -12.47 -14.83
CA LYS A 364 -34.35 -13.76 -15.38
C LYS A 364 -33.02 -13.68 -16.12
N SER A 365 -32.45 -12.49 -16.25
CA SER A 365 -31.17 -12.27 -16.91
C SER A 365 -31.15 -12.77 -18.37
N SER A 366 -32.13 -12.38 -19.20
CA SER A 366 -32.17 -12.75 -20.63
C SER A 366 -31.10 -11.99 -21.44
N ASN A 367 -30.20 -12.71 -22.11
CA ASN A 367 -29.24 -12.16 -23.06
C ASN A 367 -29.95 -11.76 -24.36
N ILE A 368 -30.89 -12.58 -24.84
CA ILE A 368 -31.65 -12.32 -26.06
C ILE A 368 -32.46 -11.02 -25.92
N GLY A 369 -33.18 -10.85 -24.81
CA GLY A 369 -33.96 -9.64 -24.54
C GLY A 369 -33.08 -8.40 -24.48
N THR A 370 -31.96 -8.48 -23.75
CA THR A 370 -31.01 -7.37 -23.63
C THR A 370 -30.40 -7.00 -25.00
N ALA A 371 -29.99 -8.00 -25.79
CA ALA A 371 -29.42 -7.79 -27.11
C ALA A 371 -30.43 -7.15 -28.08
N LYS A 372 -31.70 -7.59 -28.06
CA LYS A 372 -32.76 -6.98 -28.88
C LYS A 372 -32.97 -5.52 -28.54
N ILE A 373 -33.00 -5.16 -27.26
CA ILE A 373 -33.12 -3.77 -26.80
C ILE A 373 -31.89 -2.96 -27.21
N ALA A 374 -30.68 -3.51 -27.04
CA ALA A 374 -29.44 -2.85 -27.41
C ALA A 374 -29.37 -2.50 -28.90
N LEU A 375 -29.82 -3.41 -29.77
CA LEU A 375 -29.79 -3.22 -31.22
C LEU A 375 -30.84 -2.22 -31.74
N GLN A 376 -31.76 -1.75 -30.90
CA GLN A 376 -32.65 -0.64 -31.22
C GLN A 376 -32.00 0.74 -31.02
N MET A 377 -30.79 0.77 -30.45
CA MET A 377 -30.03 2.00 -30.16
C MET A 377 -28.79 2.10 -31.06
N PRO A 378 -28.35 3.32 -31.42
CA PRO A 378 -27.04 3.53 -32.03
C PRO A 378 -25.90 3.03 -31.12
N ALA A 379 -24.90 2.35 -31.70
CA ALA A 379 -23.72 1.88 -30.97
C ALA A 379 -22.99 3.00 -30.20
N GLN A 380 -23.01 4.22 -30.75
CA GLN A 380 -22.41 5.40 -30.16
C GLN A 380 -23.00 5.74 -28.79
N GLU A 381 -24.34 5.77 -28.65
CA GLU A 381 -25.01 6.10 -27.39
C GLU A 381 -24.60 5.13 -26.27
N MET A 382 -24.50 3.83 -26.60
CA MET A 382 -24.10 2.81 -25.63
C MET A 382 -22.62 2.93 -25.23
N TRP A 383 -21.74 3.25 -26.18
CA TRP A 383 -20.33 3.49 -25.91
C TRP A 383 -20.10 4.77 -25.08
N GLU A 384 -20.83 5.84 -25.37
CA GLU A 384 -20.79 7.09 -24.61
C GLU A 384 -21.22 6.85 -23.16
N LEU A 385 -22.32 6.12 -22.93
CA LEU A 385 -22.73 5.73 -21.59
C LEU A 385 -21.64 4.93 -20.87
N PHE A 386 -21.12 3.86 -21.48
CA PHE A 386 -20.12 3.01 -20.83
C PHE A 386 -18.85 3.80 -20.49
N THR A 387 -18.43 4.71 -21.38
CA THR A 387 -17.30 5.60 -21.16
C THR A 387 -17.57 6.59 -20.03
N LYS A 388 -18.76 7.21 -20.00
CA LYS A 388 -19.18 8.19 -18.97
C LYS A 388 -19.23 7.56 -17.59
N VAL A 389 -19.64 6.29 -17.50
CA VAL A 389 -19.65 5.51 -16.25
C VAL A 389 -18.22 5.09 -15.82
N GLY A 390 -17.23 5.20 -16.70
CA GLY A 390 -15.81 4.96 -16.40
C GLY A 390 -15.24 3.65 -16.97
N PHE A 391 -16.00 2.88 -17.76
CA PHE A 391 -15.49 1.65 -18.37
C PHE A 391 -14.52 1.94 -19.50
N GLY A 392 -13.38 1.23 -19.52
CA GLY A 392 -12.29 1.47 -20.47
C GLY A 392 -11.53 2.78 -20.24
N GLN A 393 -11.75 3.44 -19.11
CA GLN A 393 -11.01 4.64 -18.68
C GLN A 393 -10.13 4.30 -17.48
N ALA A 394 -8.99 4.97 -17.36
CA ALA A 394 -8.15 4.85 -16.17
C ALA A 394 -8.89 5.38 -14.94
N PRO A 395 -9.15 4.55 -13.91
CA PRO A 395 -9.86 5.02 -12.74
C PRO A 395 -9.03 6.05 -11.99
N LYS A 396 -9.66 7.16 -11.61
CA LYS A 396 -9.04 8.20 -10.77
C LYS A 396 -9.25 7.90 -9.30
N PHE A 397 -8.81 6.72 -8.87
CA PHE A 397 -8.74 6.38 -7.45
C PHE A 397 -7.34 6.79 -6.97
N ASP A 398 -7.23 7.41 -5.80
CA ASP A 398 -5.96 7.72 -5.13
C ASP A 398 -5.27 6.43 -4.64
N PHE A 399 -5.12 5.44 -5.52
CA PHE A 399 -4.64 4.10 -5.22
C PHE A 399 -3.88 3.53 -6.42
N PRO A 400 -2.67 2.99 -6.23
CA PRO A 400 -1.82 2.54 -7.32
C PRO A 400 -2.37 1.29 -8.03
N GLY A 401 -2.03 1.14 -9.32
CA GLY A 401 -2.26 -0.11 -10.06
C GLY A 401 -3.71 -0.37 -10.50
N ALA A 402 -4.61 0.62 -10.42
CA ALA A 402 -5.99 0.46 -10.87
C ALA A 402 -6.06 0.09 -12.37
N ALA A 403 -6.68 -1.06 -12.67
CA ALA A 403 -6.87 -1.51 -14.05
C ALA A 403 -7.89 -0.63 -14.76
N THR A 404 -7.57 -0.26 -16.01
CA THR A 404 -8.44 0.55 -16.87
C THR A 404 -9.61 -0.26 -17.45
N GLY A 405 -9.47 -1.58 -17.48
CA GLY A 405 -10.33 -2.44 -18.30
C GLY A 405 -10.12 -2.18 -19.79
N ARG A 406 -11.08 -2.63 -20.61
CA ARG A 406 -11.05 -2.47 -22.06
C ARG A 406 -12.44 -2.19 -22.60
N LEU A 407 -12.57 -1.10 -23.36
CA LEU A 407 -13.76 -0.76 -24.13
C LEU A 407 -13.30 -0.31 -25.52
N LYS A 408 -13.66 -1.04 -26.57
CA LYS A 408 -13.31 -0.65 -27.96
C LYS A 408 -14.12 0.58 -28.37
N ASN A 409 -13.56 1.42 -29.23
CA ASN A 409 -14.30 2.54 -29.82
C ASN A 409 -15.49 2.03 -30.65
N TYR A 410 -16.66 2.68 -30.52
CA TYR A 410 -17.90 2.27 -31.18
C TYR A 410 -17.80 2.17 -32.72
N LYS A 411 -16.92 2.95 -33.35
CA LYS A 411 -16.75 2.95 -34.82
C LYS A 411 -16.33 1.59 -35.38
N THR A 412 -15.75 0.73 -34.56
CA THR A 412 -15.32 -0.63 -34.97
C THR A 412 -16.33 -1.70 -34.58
N TRP A 413 -17.47 -1.36 -33.97
CA TRP A 413 -18.42 -2.34 -33.47
C TRP A 413 -19.26 -2.91 -34.62
N ARG A 414 -19.22 -4.22 -34.76
CA ARG A 414 -20.24 -4.96 -35.54
C ARG A 414 -21.50 -5.14 -34.70
N PRO A 415 -22.67 -5.41 -35.30
CA PRO A 415 -23.91 -5.65 -34.55
C PRO A 415 -23.79 -6.74 -33.47
N ILE A 416 -23.01 -7.81 -33.75
CA ILE A 416 -22.74 -8.85 -32.75
C ILE A 416 -21.92 -8.33 -31.57
N GLU A 417 -20.98 -7.42 -31.78
CA GLU A 417 -20.17 -6.84 -30.71
C GLU A 417 -21.01 -5.90 -29.84
N GLN A 418 -21.89 -5.09 -30.44
CA GLN A 418 -22.88 -4.31 -29.69
C GLN A 418 -23.80 -5.21 -28.87
N ALA A 419 -24.31 -6.29 -29.45
CA ALA A 419 -25.14 -7.25 -28.76
C ALA A 419 -24.39 -7.90 -27.58
N THR A 420 -23.16 -8.40 -27.78
CA THR A 420 -22.40 -9.07 -26.70
C THR A 420 -22.04 -8.10 -25.58
N MET A 421 -21.69 -6.86 -25.91
CA MET A 421 -21.35 -5.85 -24.90
C MET A 421 -22.57 -5.45 -24.07
N SER A 422 -23.78 -5.51 -24.64
CA SER A 422 -25.01 -5.20 -23.91
C SER A 422 -25.26 -6.10 -22.69
N TYR A 423 -24.78 -7.35 -22.75
CA TYR A 423 -24.85 -8.30 -21.64
C TYR A 423 -23.46 -8.64 -21.09
N GLY A 424 -22.47 -7.77 -21.34
CA GLY A 424 -21.18 -7.72 -20.62
C GLY A 424 -20.04 -8.57 -21.17
N HIS A 425 -20.05 -8.94 -22.46
CA HIS A 425 -18.94 -9.62 -23.14
C HIS A 425 -18.35 -8.75 -24.27
N GLY A 426 -17.04 -8.85 -24.50
CA GLY A 426 -16.32 -7.99 -25.44
C GLY A 426 -15.85 -6.66 -24.84
N LEU A 427 -16.06 -6.46 -23.54
CA LEU A 427 -15.48 -5.40 -22.72
C LEU A 427 -14.95 -6.00 -21.42
N SER A 428 -14.01 -5.32 -20.75
CA SER A 428 -13.55 -5.72 -19.42
C SER A 428 -13.54 -4.58 -18.44
N ALA A 429 -13.83 -4.89 -17.18
CA ALA A 429 -13.86 -3.96 -16.06
C ALA A 429 -13.32 -4.64 -14.79
N SER A 430 -12.78 -3.85 -13.86
CA SER A 430 -12.42 -4.34 -12.54
C SER A 430 -13.61 -4.35 -11.59
N THR A 431 -13.54 -5.13 -10.51
CA THR A 431 -14.61 -5.19 -9.49
C THR A 431 -14.88 -3.82 -8.87
N ILE A 432 -13.84 -3.01 -8.65
CA ILE A 432 -14.01 -1.64 -8.14
C ILE A 432 -14.75 -0.73 -9.14
N GLN A 433 -14.50 -0.85 -10.45
CA GLN A 433 -15.23 -0.08 -11.46
C GLN A 433 -16.71 -0.45 -11.47
N LEU A 434 -17.04 -1.74 -11.30
CA LEU A 434 -18.42 -2.20 -11.20
C LEU A 434 -19.11 -1.67 -9.94
N ALA A 435 -18.44 -1.72 -8.79
CA ALA A 435 -18.96 -1.15 -7.54
C ALA A 435 -19.22 0.36 -7.67
N HIS A 436 -18.25 1.09 -8.24
CA HIS A 436 -18.38 2.52 -8.54
C HIS A 436 -19.60 2.80 -9.42
N ALA A 437 -19.74 2.06 -10.53
CA ALA A 437 -20.82 2.25 -11.48
C ALA A 437 -22.20 1.97 -10.86
N TYR A 438 -22.31 1.05 -9.90
CA TYR A 438 -23.57 0.75 -9.22
C TYR A 438 -24.04 1.86 -8.26
N THR A 439 -23.18 2.85 -7.95
CA THR A 439 -23.61 4.05 -7.22
C THR A 439 -24.74 4.79 -7.93
N ILE A 440 -24.75 4.76 -9.27
CA ILE A 440 -25.79 5.37 -10.10
C ILE A 440 -27.18 4.85 -9.73
N PHE A 441 -27.35 3.54 -9.53
CA PHE A 441 -28.65 2.95 -9.20
C PHE A 441 -29.00 3.08 -7.72
N ALA A 442 -27.99 3.13 -6.85
CA ALA A 442 -28.16 3.33 -5.42
C ALA A 442 -28.45 4.81 -5.06
N ARG A 443 -28.03 5.75 -5.92
CA ARG A 443 -28.06 7.21 -5.67
C ARG A 443 -28.83 7.96 -6.76
N ASP A 444 -30.03 7.49 -7.06
CA ASP A 444 -31.02 8.19 -7.90
C ASP A 444 -30.49 8.73 -9.25
N GLY A 445 -29.53 8.03 -9.86
CA GLY A 445 -28.95 8.36 -11.16
C GLY A 445 -27.62 9.11 -11.09
N GLU A 446 -27.07 9.34 -9.90
CA GLU A 446 -25.82 10.06 -9.68
C GLU A 446 -24.62 9.13 -9.48
N LEU A 447 -23.52 9.42 -10.19
CA LEU A 447 -22.21 8.83 -9.99
C LEU A 447 -21.40 9.75 -9.06
N ILE A 448 -20.78 9.19 -8.03
CA ILE A 448 -19.92 9.94 -7.10
C ILE A 448 -18.52 9.32 -7.04
N PRO A 449 -17.45 10.12 -6.92
CA PRO A 449 -16.09 9.60 -6.80
C PRO A 449 -15.92 8.71 -5.58
N LEU A 450 -15.09 7.66 -5.73
CA LEU A 450 -14.71 6.79 -4.61
C LEU A 450 -13.46 7.30 -3.89
N THR A 451 -13.37 7.05 -2.59
CA THR A 451 -12.23 7.45 -1.75
C THR A 451 -11.85 6.36 -0.74
N PHE A 452 -10.54 6.18 -0.54
CA PHE A 452 -9.96 5.38 0.55
C PHE A 452 -9.70 6.18 1.82
N LYS A 453 -9.85 7.51 1.76
CA LYS A 453 -9.64 8.45 2.86
C LYS A 453 -10.98 8.83 3.45
N LYS A 454 -11.04 8.87 4.79
CA LYS A 454 -12.22 9.36 5.50
C LYS A 454 -12.47 10.82 5.12
N THR A 455 -13.67 11.14 4.67
CA THR A 455 -14.02 12.49 4.22
C THR A 455 -15.23 13.04 4.98
N THR A 456 -15.19 14.34 5.28
CA THR A 456 -16.35 15.10 5.77
C THR A 456 -17.00 15.90 4.64
N GLN A 457 -16.34 16.02 3.49
CA GLN A 457 -16.85 16.75 2.34
C GLN A 457 -17.77 15.83 1.54
N SER A 458 -18.96 16.34 1.20
CA SER A 458 -19.85 15.65 0.28
C SER A 458 -19.20 15.55 -1.10
N PRO A 459 -19.20 14.36 -1.72
CA PRO A 459 -18.64 14.19 -3.05
C PRO A 459 -19.43 15.01 -4.06
N VAL A 460 -18.77 15.55 -5.09
CA VAL A 460 -19.44 16.23 -6.20
C VAL A 460 -20.08 15.17 -7.10
N PRO A 461 -21.42 15.13 -7.21
CA PRO A 461 -22.09 14.12 -8.02
C PRO A 461 -22.10 14.51 -9.50
N GLU A 462 -21.99 13.51 -10.37
CA GLU A 462 -22.28 13.62 -11.80
C GLU A 462 -23.57 12.85 -12.12
N ARG A 463 -24.56 13.53 -12.71
CA ARG A 463 -25.81 12.88 -13.10
C ARG A 463 -25.66 12.09 -14.40
N ILE A 464 -25.88 10.78 -14.32
CA ILE A 464 -25.81 9.84 -15.45
C ILE A 464 -27.20 9.55 -16.00
N PHE A 465 -28.16 9.26 -15.12
CA PHE A 465 -29.55 9.00 -15.47
C PHE A 465 -30.48 9.95 -14.73
N SER A 466 -31.70 10.09 -15.24
CA SER A 466 -32.78 10.75 -14.49
C SER A 466 -33.14 9.94 -13.24
N VAL A 467 -33.68 10.62 -12.23
CA VAL A 467 -34.19 10.00 -11.00
C VAL A 467 -35.22 8.92 -11.33
N LYS A 468 -36.10 9.19 -12.31
CA LYS A 468 -37.11 8.24 -12.78
C LYS A 468 -36.48 6.93 -13.27
N THR A 469 -35.54 7.01 -14.20
CA THR A 469 -34.85 5.83 -14.75
C THR A 469 -34.12 5.04 -13.67
N ALA A 470 -33.46 5.73 -12.74
CA ALA A 470 -32.74 5.09 -11.64
C ALA A 470 -33.68 4.35 -10.68
N LEU A 471 -34.85 4.92 -10.36
CA LEU A 471 -35.86 4.28 -9.52
C LEU A 471 -36.54 3.09 -10.22
N GLU A 472 -36.86 3.21 -11.51
CA GLU A 472 -37.38 2.08 -12.31
C GLU A 472 -36.37 0.93 -12.37
N MET A 473 -35.08 1.23 -12.62
CA MET A 473 -34.02 0.23 -12.60
C MET A 473 -33.82 -0.38 -11.21
N ARG A 474 -33.87 0.43 -10.14
CA ARG A 474 -33.78 -0.07 -8.77
C ARG A 474 -34.89 -1.07 -8.45
N ALA A 475 -36.12 -0.79 -8.86
CA ALA A 475 -37.25 -1.70 -8.69
C ALA A 475 -37.04 -3.01 -9.46
N MET A 476 -36.56 -2.95 -10.71
CA MET A 476 -36.24 -4.14 -11.49
C MET A 476 -35.04 -4.94 -10.93
N LEU A 477 -34.05 -4.28 -10.33
CA LEU A 477 -32.92 -4.95 -9.68
C LEU A 477 -33.33 -5.64 -8.38
N GLU A 478 -34.38 -5.16 -7.71
CA GLU A 478 -34.92 -5.82 -6.52
C GLU A 478 -35.55 -7.18 -6.86
N THR A 479 -36.28 -7.28 -7.99
CA THR A 479 -36.93 -8.53 -8.42
C THR A 479 -35.92 -9.66 -8.69
N VAL A 480 -34.67 -9.33 -9.02
CA VAL A 480 -33.58 -10.31 -9.20
C VAL A 480 -33.33 -11.14 -7.94
N THR A 481 -33.58 -10.57 -6.75
CA THR A 481 -33.47 -11.29 -5.47
C THR A 481 -34.82 -11.84 -4.99
N GLY A 482 -35.90 -11.55 -5.70
CA GLY A 482 -37.25 -12.06 -5.48
C GLY A 482 -37.39 -13.56 -5.75
N PRO A 483 -38.55 -14.19 -5.47
CA PRO A 483 -38.73 -15.65 -5.53
C PRO A 483 -38.46 -16.25 -6.92
N GLU A 484 -38.82 -15.50 -7.97
CA GLU A 484 -38.65 -15.89 -9.36
C GLU A 484 -37.33 -15.35 -9.97
N GLY A 485 -36.50 -14.71 -9.16
CA GLY A 485 -35.29 -14.01 -9.59
C GLY A 485 -34.07 -14.90 -9.72
N SER A 486 -33.09 -14.45 -10.52
CA SER A 486 -31.83 -15.19 -10.75
C SER A 486 -30.85 -15.24 -9.56
N ALA A 487 -31.11 -14.55 -8.44
CA ALA A 487 -30.19 -14.47 -7.29
C ALA A 487 -30.90 -14.49 -5.93
N ILE A 488 -31.80 -15.45 -5.71
CA ILE A 488 -32.56 -15.62 -4.45
C ILE A 488 -31.65 -15.65 -3.21
N ARG A 489 -30.47 -16.27 -3.31
CA ARG A 489 -29.51 -16.40 -2.20
C ARG A 489 -28.82 -15.08 -1.80
N ALA A 490 -29.05 -13.99 -2.52
CA ALA A 490 -28.57 -12.65 -2.16
C ALA A 490 -29.46 -11.93 -1.15
N ARG A 491 -30.63 -12.49 -0.80
CA ARG A 491 -31.54 -11.89 0.19
C ARG A 491 -30.87 -11.72 1.54
N VAL A 492 -31.15 -10.60 2.19
CA VAL A 492 -30.63 -10.25 3.51
C VAL A 492 -31.80 -10.17 4.48
N PRO A 493 -31.83 -10.97 5.57
CA PRO A 493 -32.89 -10.88 6.59
C PRO A 493 -33.07 -9.46 7.12
N GLY A 494 -34.31 -8.97 7.07
CA GLY A 494 -34.68 -7.62 7.51
C GLY A 494 -34.42 -6.51 6.48
N TYR A 495 -33.84 -6.81 5.32
CA TYR A 495 -33.52 -5.79 4.32
C TYR A 495 -33.96 -6.18 2.91
N ARG A 496 -34.54 -5.22 2.19
CA ARG A 496 -34.75 -5.29 0.75
C ARG A 496 -33.42 -5.09 0.05
N VAL A 497 -33.14 -5.93 -0.95
CA VAL A 497 -31.86 -5.96 -1.68
C VAL A 497 -32.13 -5.80 -3.16
N ALA A 498 -31.34 -4.94 -3.81
CA ALA A 498 -31.32 -4.82 -5.27
C ALA A 498 -29.92 -5.17 -5.77
N GLY A 499 -29.82 -5.97 -6.82
CA GLY A 499 -28.52 -6.33 -7.37
C GLY A 499 -28.59 -7.28 -8.56
N LYS A 500 -27.43 -7.63 -9.09
CA LYS A 500 -27.31 -8.50 -10.24
C LYS A 500 -26.16 -9.47 -10.09
N THR A 501 -26.45 -10.73 -10.42
CA THR A 501 -25.43 -11.76 -10.59
C THR A 501 -24.83 -11.73 -12.00
N GLY A 502 -23.52 -11.99 -12.08
CA GLY A 502 -22.78 -12.29 -13.30
C GLY A 502 -22.13 -13.68 -13.22
N THR A 503 -22.01 -14.32 -14.38
CA THR A 503 -21.14 -15.48 -14.57
C THR A 503 -20.55 -15.38 -15.95
N ALA A 504 -19.22 -15.34 -16.03
CA ALA A 504 -18.51 -15.21 -17.30
C ALA A 504 -17.46 -16.32 -17.43
N TYR A 505 -17.29 -16.81 -18.65
CA TYR A 505 -16.14 -17.65 -18.98
C TYR A 505 -14.87 -16.84 -18.89
N LYS A 506 -13.84 -17.42 -18.30
CA LYS A 506 -12.52 -16.80 -18.24
C LYS A 506 -11.90 -16.80 -19.63
N VAL A 507 -11.24 -15.71 -19.96
CA VAL A 507 -10.46 -15.58 -21.20
C VAL A 507 -8.99 -15.80 -20.86
N GLU A 508 -8.39 -16.85 -21.41
CA GLU A 508 -6.96 -17.13 -21.32
C GLU A 508 -6.36 -17.06 -22.73
N ARG A 509 -5.31 -16.23 -22.92
CA ARG A 509 -4.65 -16.03 -24.23
C ARG A 509 -5.62 -15.68 -25.38
N GLY A 510 -6.68 -14.94 -25.07
CA GLY A 510 -7.69 -14.49 -26.04
C GLY A 510 -8.76 -15.54 -26.39
N GLN A 511 -8.80 -16.68 -25.70
CA GLN A 511 -9.80 -17.73 -25.91
C GLN A 511 -10.57 -18.01 -24.61
N TYR A 512 -11.85 -18.36 -24.75
CA TYR A 512 -12.64 -18.82 -23.61
C TYR A 512 -12.18 -20.21 -23.17
N VAL A 513 -11.94 -20.37 -21.87
CA VAL A 513 -11.65 -21.65 -21.23
C VAL A 513 -12.79 -22.05 -20.31
N ARG A 514 -12.92 -23.35 -20.00
CA ARG A 514 -13.97 -23.90 -19.11
C ARG A 514 -13.69 -23.59 -17.64
N LYS A 515 -13.50 -22.31 -17.34
CA LYS A 515 -13.31 -21.74 -16.02
C LYS A 515 -14.19 -20.51 -15.91
N TYR A 516 -14.70 -20.25 -14.72
CA TYR A 516 -15.72 -19.22 -14.52
C TYR A 516 -15.24 -18.13 -13.58
N ILE A 517 -15.75 -16.93 -13.79
CA ILE A 517 -15.74 -15.87 -12.80
C ILE A 517 -17.18 -15.67 -12.36
N ALA A 518 -17.44 -15.97 -11.09
CA ALA A 518 -18.74 -15.80 -10.44
C ALA A 518 -18.77 -14.45 -9.75
N SER A 519 -19.76 -13.60 -10.08
CA SER A 519 -19.86 -12.27 -9.51
C SER A 519 -21.27 -11.91 -9.06
N PHE A 520 -21.33 -10.98 -8.11
CA PHE A 520 -22.57 -10.34 -7.68
C PHE A 520 -22.27 -8.89 -7.31
N CYS A 521 -23.06 -7.95 -7.82
CA CYS A 521 -22.98 -6.54 -7.42
C CYS A 521 -24.38 -6.07 -7.03
N GLY A 522 -24.53 -5.49 -5.85
CA GLY A 522 -25.82 -5.03 -5.35
C GLY A 522 -25.69 -4.02 -4.23
N PHE A 523 -26.83 -3.52 -3.77
CA PHE A 523 -26.92 -2.55 -2.70
C PHE A 523 -28.15 -2.80 -1.83
N ALA A 524 -28.07 -2.29 -0.61
CA ALA A 524 -29.14 -2.37 0.37
C ALA A 524 -29.04 -1.20 1.39
N PRO A 525 -30.15 -0.86 2.06
CA PRO A 525 -31.53 -1.27 1.78
C PRO A 525 -32.07 -0.64 0.47
N VAL A 526 -33.13 -1.19 -0.14
CA VAL A 526 -33.67 -0.63 -1.41
C VAL A 526 -34.37 0.72 -1.19
N SER A 527 -35.07 0.87 -0.06
CA SER A 527 -35.80 2.11 0.26
C SER A 527 -34.91 3.33 0.43
N ASN A 528 -33.74 3.15 1.05
CA ASN A 528 -32.73 4.18 1.26
C ASN A 528 -31.33 3.55 1.21
N PRO A 529 -30.74 3.37 0.01
CA PRO A 529 -29.46 2.67 -0.14
C PRO A 529 -28.33 3.26 0.69
N ARG A 530 -27.66 2.39 1.45
CA ARG A 530 -26.55 2.78 2.34
C ARG A 530 -25.22 2.21 1.91
N ILE A 531 -25.20 0.94 1.48
CA ILE A 531 -23.98 0.28 1.03
C ILE A 531 -24.19 -0.40 -0.32
N ILE A 532 -23.12 -0.40 -1.12
CA ILE A 532 -22.95 -1.28 -2.27
C ILE A 532 -21.92 -2.34 -1.89
N VAL A 533 -22.19 -3.59 -2.26
CA VAL A 533 -21.24 -4.69 -2.11
C VAL A 533 -21.07 -5.35 -3.47
N ALA A 534 -19.81 -5.43 -3.91
CA ALA A 534 -19.44 -6.16 -5.13
C ALA A 534 -18.50 -7.31 -4.78
N VAL A 535 -18.85 -8.49 -5.25
CA VAL A 535 -18.18 -9.77 -4.99
C VAL A 535 -17.72 -10.35 -6.32
N MET A 536 -16.48 -10.84 -6.36
CA MET A 536 -15.91 -11.60 -7.46
C MET A 536 -15.22 -12.84 -6.90
N ILE A 537 -15.54 -14.01 -7.44
CA ILE A 537 -14.92 -15.30 -7.11
C ILE A 537 -14.37 -15.90 -8.41
N ASP A 538 -13.06 -16.13 -8.44
CA ASP A 538 -12.31 -16.56 -9.62
C ASP A 538 -12.04 -18.07 -9.56
N GLU A 539 -12.43 -18.75 -10.64
CA GLU A 539 -12.29 -20.21 -10.82
C GLU A 539 -12.85 -21.02 -9.63
N PRO A 540 -14.13 -20.86 -9.21
CA PRO A 540 -14.75 -21.83 -8.30
C PRO A 540 -14.79 -23.22 -8.97
N ASP A 541 -14.76 -24.28 -8.17
CA ASP A 541 -14.74 -25.66 -8.68
C ASP A 541 -15.93 -25.92 -9.62
N PRO A 542 -15.68 -26.21 -10.91
CA PRO A 542 -16.75 -26.41 -11.88
C PRO A 542 -17.55 -27.71 -11.65
N SER A 543 -17.08 -28.64 -10.81
CA SER A 543 -17.81 -29.85 -10.43
C SER A 543 -18.96 -29.55 -9.45
N GLY A 544 -18.91 -28.42 -8.75
CA GLY A 544 -19.94 -27.96 -7.82
C GLY A 544 -20.74 -26.75 -8.33
N PRO A 545 -21.52 -26.10 -7.45
CA PRO A 545 -22.20 -24.85 -7.77
C PRO A 545 -21.17 -23.75 -8.11
N HIS A 546 -21.16 -23.27 -9.36
CA HIS A 546 -20.15 -22.33 -9.87
C HIS A 546 -20.73 -21.03 -10.46
N PHE A 547 -22.05 -20.86 -10.41
CA PHE A 547 -22.71 -19.63 -10.88
C PHE A 547 -22.66 -18.51 -9.82
N GLY A 548 -22.72 -17.26 -10.27
CA GLY A 548 -22.71 -16.09 -9.37
C GLY A 548 -23.85 -16.11 -8.36
N GLY A 549 -25.04 -16.58 -8.74
CA GLY A 549 -26.19 -16.72 -7.83
C GLY A 549 -26.01 -17.82 -6.77
N SER A 550 -25.13 -18.80 -7.00
CA SER A 550 -24.86 -19.88 -6.04
C SER A 550 -23.62 -19.65 -5.19
N VAL A 551 -22.63 -18.92 -5.71
CA VAL A 551 -21.32 -18.70 -5.07
C VAL A 551 -21.18 -17.29 -4.50
N ALA A 552 -21.35 -16.26 -5.34
CA ALA A 552 -21.11 -14.87 -4.95
C ALA A 552 -22.28 -14.23 -4.17
N ALA A 553 -23.52 -14.61 -4.50
CA ALA A 553 -24.73 -14.07 -3.87
C ALA A 553 -24.86 -14.40 -2.36
N PRO A 554 -24.59 -15.63 -1.87
CA PRO A 554 -24.57 -15.90 -0.43
C PRO A 554 -23.52 -15.07 0.32
N LEU A 555 -22.31 -14.94 -0.24
CA LEU A 555 -21.25 -14.12 0.33
C LEU A 555 -21.68 -12.65 0.42
N PHE A 556 -22.29 -12.11 -0.64
CA PHE A 556 -22.90 -10.79 -0.63
C PHE A 556 -23.91 -10.64 0.51
N SER A 557 -24.81 -11.61 0.69
CA SER A 557 -25.86 -11.57 1.72
C SER A 557 -25.26 -11.46 3.13
N THR A 558 -24.32 -12.33 3.46
CA THR A 558 -23.68 -12.35 4.79
C THR A 558 -22.93 -11.06 5.08
N ILE A 559 -22.16 -10.54 4.12
CA ILE A 559 -21.42 -9.29 4.30
C ILE A 559 -22.38 -8.12 4.47
N THR A 560 -23.39 -8.03 3.61
CA THR A 560 -24.38 -6.94 3.63
C THR A 560 -25.16 -6.93 4.95
N ALA A 561 -25.59 -8.10 5.43
CA ALA A 561 -26.28 -8.23 6.72
C ALA A 561 -25.46 -7.65 7.88
N ASN A 562 -24.19 -8.03 7.95
CA ASN A 562 -23.31 -7.64 9.05
C ASN A 562 -22.84 -6.19 8.92
N ALA A 563 -22.56 -5.71 7.70
CA ALA A 563 -22.21 -4.33 7.44
C ALA A 563 -23.35 -3.38 7.81
N LEU A 564 -24.59 -3.67 7.41
CA LEU A 564 -25.76 -2.83 7.76
C LEU A 564 -25.99 -2.77 9.27
N ARG A 565 -25.85 -3.90 9.99
CA ARG A 565 -25.91 -3.93 11.46
C ARG A 565 -24.79 -3.12 12.09
N THR A 566 -23.56 -3.25 11.59
CA THR A 566 -22.39 -2.50 12.10
C THR A 566 -22.59 -0.99 11.92
N LEU A 567 -23.22 -0.58 10.81
CA LEU A 567 -23.56 0.81 10.50
C LEU A 567 -24.85 1.29 11.17
N ASN A 568 -25.50 0.45 11.99
CA ASN A 568 -26.78 0.74 12.65
C ASN A 568 -27.88 1.21 11.68
N VAL A 569 -27.93 0.62 10.49
CA VAL A 569 -28.99 0.91 9.51
C VAL A 569 -30.28 0.22 9.96
N ALA A 570 -31.42 0.91 9.88
CA ALA A 570 -32.70 0.33 10.22
C ALA A 570 -33.17 -0.67 9.15
N PRO A 571 -33.70 -1.84 9.52
CA PRO A 571 -34.42 -2.75 8.61
C PRO A 571 -35.53 -2.03 7.84
N ASP A 572 -35.70 -2.35 6.55
CA ASP A 572 -36.76 -1.80 5.70
C ASP A 572 -37.78 -2.85 5.22
N THR A 573 -37.73 -4.04 5.83
CA THR A 573 -38.74 -5.08 5.67
C THR A 573 -38.89 -5.91 6.95
N THR A 574 -40.09 -6.46 7.17
CA THR A 574 -40.39 -7.37 8.28
C THR A 574 -40.01 -8.83 7.96
N VAL A 575 -39.54 -9.12 6.74
CA VAL A 575 -39.12 -10.48 6.34
C VAL A 575 -37.80 -10.84 7.03
N THR A 576 -37.87 -11.71 8.03
CA THR A 576 -36.72 -12.14 8.85
C THR A 576 -36.09 -13.46 8.40
N SER A 577 -36.67 -14.18 7.44
CA SER A 577 -36.17 -15.48 6.98
C SER A 577 -35.46 -15.40 5.63
N VAL A 578 -34.33 -16.11 5.48
CA VAL A 578 -33.68 -16.41 4.17
C VAL A 578 -34.44 -17.53 3.40
N LEU A 579 -35.70 -17.82 3.79
CA LEU A 579 -36.51 -19.05 3.57
C LEU A 579 -36.22 -20.17 4.60
N PRO A 580 -37.26 -20.84 5.15
CA PRO A 580 -37.19 -22.19 5.73
C PRO A 580 -37.55 -23.29 4.70
N ASP A 581 -36.96 -24.48 4.90
CA ASP A 581 -37.20 -25.82 4.32
C ASP A 581 -38.18 -25.97 3.14
N ASN A 582 -37.63 -26.23 1.95
CA ASN A 582 -38.28 -27.16 1.04
C ASN A 582 -37.74 -28.55 1.35
N GLY A 583 -38.57 -29.38 1.97
CA GLY A 583 -38.26 -30.78 2.26
C GLY A 583 -37.77 -31.54 1.03
N LEU A 584 -36.45 -31.72 0.95
CA LEU A 584 -35.83 -32.89 0.37
C LEU A 584 -35.19 -33.62 1.53
N GLY A 585 -36.00 -34.49 2.16
CA GLY A 585 -35.44 -35.58 2.92
C GLY A 585 -34.58 -36.45 2.01
N ASP A 586 -33.57 -37.07 2.61
CA ASP A 586 -32.88 -38.27 2.16
C ASP A 586 -32.74 -38.46 0.66
N ILE A 587 -31.59 -38.05 0.11
CA ILE A 587 -30.91 -38.94 -0.83
C ILE A 587 -29.40 -38.82 -0.62
N MET A 588 -28.78 -39.99 -0.39
CA MET A 588 -27.34 -40.24 -0.37
C MET A 588 -26.60 -39.65 -1.58
#